data_AF-A0A8T8E5I0-F1
#
_entry.id   AF-A0A8T8E5I0-F1
#
_cell.length_a   1.000
_cell.length_b   1.000
_cell.length_c   1.000
_cell.angle_alpha   90.00
_cell.angle_beta   90.00
_cell.angle_gamma   90.00
#
_symmetry.space_group_name_H-M   'P 1'
#
loop_
_entity.id
_entity.type
_entity.pdbx_description
1 polymer ?
#
loop_
_entity_poly.entity_id
_entity_poly.type
_entity_poly.pdbx_seq_one_letter_code
_entity_poly.pdbx_strand_id
1 'polypeptide(L)'
;MSRLAALALFVREDLRDTLRERQLYLLVGIYVLLGALLTYSEGRTAARLSGSAPDLTTGLYALFSMLTPLLALGFFASTVVEKRSSGALKVVLGLPIDRATVVFGTFLARSLVICAAIGVSLVAAVPVGLVVGLSVDPVQFGGVAGALALLSVTFTALAVGLSATVRTSTRATIAAFGVFVLFFFQLWAQFPRIVLYVRHGFSWPATTPEWVTFVDALNPMAAYTYLLAGFFPDLEGGTFVTPPVDPAFYQRPAFAVAVLAGWIVLALGVGYWRFRTTDL
;
A
#
# COMPACT_ATOMS: atom_id res chain seq x y z
N MET A 1 -20.35 4.80 26.71
CA MET A 1 -19.25 4.01 26.12
C MET A 1 -18.08 4.95 25.85
N SER A 2 -16.84 4.59 26.20
CA SER A 2 -15.67 5.43 25.86
C SER A 2 -15.43 5.41 24.35
N ARG A 3 -14.78 6.45 23.79
CA ARG A 3 -14.44 6.50 22.35
C ARG A 3 -13.61 5.29 21.90
N LEU A 4 -12.69 4.83 22.75
CA LEU A 4 -11.87 3.64 22.47
C LEU A 4 -12.70 2.35 22.45
N ALA A 5 -13.66 2.20 23.37
CA ALA A 5 -14.56 1.05 23.37
C ALA A 5 -15.48 1.04 22.13
N ALA A 6 -15.96 2.21 21.70
CA ALA A 6 -16.72 2.36 20.46
C ALA A 6 -15.89 1.96 19.24
N LEU A 7 -14.65 2.43 19.16
CA LEU A 7 -13.72 2.11 18.09
C LEU A 7 -13.40 0.62 18.04
N ALA A 8 -13.04 0.01 19.17
CA ALA A 8 -12.74 -1.41 19.24
C ALA A 8 -13.95 -2.28 18.84
N LEU A 9 -15.15 -1.89 19.29
CA LEU A 9 -16.39 -2.57 18.92
C LEU A 9 -16.65 -2.48 17.40
N PHE A 10 -16.54 -1.28 16.83
CA PHE A 10 -16.73 -1.07 15.40
C PHE A 10 -15.71 -1.87 14.56
N VAL A 11 -14.43 -1.82 14.93
CA VAL A 11 -13.36 -2.57 14.24
C VAL A 11 -13.64 -4.07 14.30
N ARG A 12 -14.01 -4.60 15.46
CA ARG A 12 -14.31 -6.03 15.63
C ARG A 12 -15.46 -6.47 14.74
N GLU A 13 -16.51 -5.66 14.65
CA GLU A 13 -17.68 -6.00 13.85
C GLU A 13 -17.40 -5.85 12.35
N ASP A 14 -16.73 -4.76 11.92
CA ASP A 14 -16.34 -4.58 10.51
C ASP A 14 -15.41 -5.71 10.03
N LEU A 15 -14.50 -6.18 10.90
CA LEU A 15 -13.66 -7.35 10.63
C LEU A 15 -14.50 -8.62 10.45
N ARG A 16 -15.46 -8.87 11.35
CA ARG A 16 -16.33 -10.05 11.25
C ARG A 16 -17.18 -10.06 9.99
N ASP A 17 -17.70 -8.90 9.61
CA ASP A 17 -18.44 -8.76 8.36
C ASP A 17 -17.53 -9.03 7.18
N THR A 18 -16.33 -8.45 7.16
CA THR A 18 -15.34 -8.68 6.09
C THR A 18 -14.92 -10.15 6.00
N LEU A 19 -14.77 -10.85 7.14
CA LEU A 19 -14.43 -12.28 7.18
C LEU A 19 -15.52 -13.17 6.57
N ARG A 20 -16.79 -12.73 6.61
CA ARG A 20 -17.92 -13.44 6.02
C ARG A 20 -18.13 -13.12 4.55
N GLU A 21 -17.52 -12.04 4.07
CA GLU A 21 -17.63 -11.60 2.68
C GLU A 21 -16.71 -12.39 1.75
N ARG A 22 -17.21 -12.73 0.56
CA ARG A 22 -16.43 -13.41 -0.49
C ARG A 22 -15.20 -12.61 -0.93
N GLN A 23 -15.22 -11.29 -0.77
CA GLN A 23 -14.11 -10.41 -1.17
C GLN A 23 -12.82 -10.71 -0.41
N LEU A 24 -12.90 -11.10 0.87
CA LEU A 24 -11.71 -11.47 1.63
C LEU A 24 -11.03 -12.71 1.05
N TYR A 25 -11.80 -13.75 0.75
CA TYR A 25 -11.27 -14.99 0.18
C TYR A 25 -10.64 -14.75 -1.18
N LEU A 26 -11.19 -13.82 -1.97
CA LEU A 26 -10.62 -13.42 -3.25
C LEU A 26 -9.30 -12.66 -3.05
N LEU A 27 -9.23 -11.73 -2.09
CA LEU A 27 -8.00 -10.99 -1.76
C LEU A 27 -6.88 -11.94 -1.29
N VAL A 28 -7.17 -12.81 -0.32
CA VAL A 28 -6.22 -13.81 0.19
C VAL A 28 -5.83 -14.79 -0.93
N GLY A 29 -6.81 -15.26 -1.69
CA GLY A 29 -6.59 -16.17 -2.82
C GLY A 29 -5.65 -15.57 -3.86
N ILE A 30 -5.81 -14.30 -4.22
CA ILE A 30 -4.91 -13.62 -5.17
C ILE A 30 -3.48 -13.62 -4.65
N TYR A 31 -3.24 -13.15 -3.41
CA TYR A 31 -1.89 -13.11 -2.85
C TYR A 31 -1.27 -14.51 -2.79
N VAL A 32 -1.98 -15.48 -2.20
CA VAL A 32 -1.48 -16.85 -2.02
C VAL A 32 -1.19 -17.52 -3.35
N LEU A 33 -2.11 -17.44 -4.32
CA LEU A 33 -1.94 -18.07 -5.63
C LEU A 33 -0.77 -17.45 -6.40
N LEU A 34 -0.70 -16.12 -6.47
CA LEU A 34 0.36 -15.45 -7.21
C LEU A 34 1.72 -15.60 -6.52
N GLY A 35 1.76 -15.53 -5.18
CA GLY A 35 2.97 -15.76 -4.39
C GLY A 35 3.51 -17.17 -4.56
N ALA A 36 2.64 -18.19 -4.47
CA ALA A 36 3.04 -19.59 -4.67
C ALA A 36 3.49 -19.85 -6.13
N LEU A 37 2.76 -19.32 -7.12
CA LEU A 37 3.11 -19.46 -8.53
C LEU A 37 4.48 -18.84 -8.82
N LEU A 38 4.73 -17.63 -8.33
CA LEU A 38 6.00 -16.93 -8.53
C LEU A 38 7.14 -17.71 -7.88
N THR A 39 6.98 -18.05 -6.60
CA THR A 39 7.96 -18.83 -5.82
C THR A 39 8.34 -20.12 -6.55
N TYR A 40 7.34 -20.85 -7.04
CA TYR A 40 7.57 -22.06 -7.82
C TYR A 40 8.32 -21.77 -9.13
N SER A 41 7.91 -20.73 -9.86
CA SER A 41 8.52 -20.37 -11.15
C SER A 41 10.00 -19.95 -11.02
N GLU A 42 10.34 -19.21 -9.98
CA GLU A 42 11.71 -18.73 -9.72
C GLU A 42 12.62 -19.88 -9.34
N GLY A 43 12.19 -20.76 -8.42
CA GLY A 43 12.98 -21.94 -8.07
C GLY A 43 13.19 -22.88 -9.25
N ARG A 44 12.19 -23.04 -10.13
CA ARG A 44 12.34 -23.85 -11.36
C ARG A 44 13.31 -23.23 -12.36
N THR A 45 13.37 -21.90 -12.41
CA THR A 45 14.30 -21.18 -13.27
C THR A 45 15.73 -21.27 -12.73
N ALA A 46 15.91 -21.09 -11.42
CA ALA A 46 17.18 -21.25 -10.73
C ALA A 46 17.81 -22.63 -10.94
N ALA A 47 17.01 -23.69 -10.77
CA ALA A 47 17.46 -25.06 -10.94
C ALA A 47 17.95 -25.38 -12.37
N ARG A 48 17.49 -24.62 -13.39
CA ARG A 48 17.90 -24.80 -14.79
C ARG A 48 19.20 -24.08 -15.14
N LEU A 49 19.49 -22.98 -14.44
CA LEU A 49 20.59 -22.08 -14.78
C LEU A 49 21.92 -22.43 -14.09
N SER A 50 21.98 -23.52 -13.30
CA SER A 50 23.18 -23.95 -12.56
C SER A 50 23.87 -22.79 -11.82
N GLY A 51 23.07 -21.88 -11.23
CA GLY A 51 23.52 -20.73 -10.48
C GLY A 51 23.14 -20.84 -9.01
N SER A 52 23.65 -19.91 -8.19
CA SER A 52 23.26 -19.74 -6.79
C SER A 52 21.72 -19.70 -6.67
N ALA A 53 21.17 -20.41 -5.69
CA ALA A 53 19.73 -20.37 -5.43
C ALA A 53 19.32 -18.91 -5.15
N PRO A 54 18.33 -18.36 -5.88
CA PRO A 54 17.83 -17.03 -5.59
C PRO A 54 17.15 -17.01 -4.23
N ASP A 55 17.18 -15.86 -3.58
CA ASP A 55 16.47 -15.65 -2.33
C ASP A 55 14.96 -15.54 -2.57
N LEU A 56 14.17 -16.27 -1.78
CA LEU A 56 12.70 -16.27 -1.85
C LEU A 56 12.12 -14.85 -1.75
N THR A 57 12.77 -13.99 -0.97
CA THR A 57 12.24 -12.67 -0.62
C THR A 57 12.23 -11.73 -1.82
N THR A 58 13.20 -11.82 -2.72
CA THR A 58 13.37 -10.90 -3.84
C THR A 58 12.18 -10.92 -4.81
N GLY A 59 11.75 -12.10 -5.25
CA GLY A 59 10.60 -12.26 -6.14
C GLY A 59 9.30 -11.80 -5.50
N LEU A 60 9.05 -12.27 -4.27
CA LEU A 60 7.86 -11.91 -3.51
C LEU A 60 7.79 -10.40 -3.24
N TYR A 61 8.92 -9.77 -2.93
CA TYR A 61 9.03 -8.32 -2.79
C TYR A 61 8.59 -7.59 -4.06
N ALA A 62 9.12 -7.98 -5.22
CA ALA A 62 8.80 -7.34 -6.49
C ALA A 62 7.32 -7.45 -6.84
N LEU A 63 6.74 -8.64 -6.73
CA LEU A 63 5.33 -8.86 -7.01
C LEU A 63 4.42 -8.15 -6.00
N PHE A 64 4.67 -8.30 -4.70
CA PHE A 64 3.75 -7.79 -3.68
C PHE A 64 3.82 -6.28 -3.58
N SER A 65 4.99 -5.67 -3.77
CA SER A 65 5.10 -4.21 -3.83
C SER A 65 4.26 -3.60 -4.97
N MET A 66 4.12 -4.31 -6.09
CA MET A 66 3.25 -3.89 -7.19
C MET A 66 1.77 -4.17 -6.93
N LEU A 67 1.49 -5.35 -6.39
CA LEU A 67 0.14 -5.86 -6.19
C LEU A 67 -0.60 -5.14 -5.04
N THR A 68 0.13 -4.74 -4.00
CA THR A 68 -0.44 -4.14 -2.79
C THR A 68 -1.18 -2.83 -3.04
N PRO A 69 -0.62 -1.82 -3.71
CA PRO A 69 -1.36 -0.60 -4.06
C PRO A 69 -2.64 -0.88 -4.85
N LEU A 70 -2.55 -1.79 -5.83
CA LEU A 70 -3.66 -2.16 -6.69
C LEU A 70 -4.80 -2.79 -5.90
N LEU A 71 -4.49 -3.79 -5.06
CA LEU A 71 -5.52 -4.50 -4.29
C LEU A 71 -6.08 -3.63 -3.16
N ALA A 72 -5.25 -2.86 -2.46
CA ALA A 72 -5.72 -1.94 -1.42
C ALA A 72 -6.72 -0.91 -1.99
N LEU A 73 -6.36 -0.26 -3.10
CA LEU A 73 -7.23 0.72 -3.76
C LEU A 73 -8.46 0.05 -4.39
N GLY A 74 -8.27 -1.07 -5.09
CA GLY A 74 -9.35 -1.77 -5.79
C GLY A 74 -10.43 -2.33 -4.86
N PHE A 75 -10.03 -2.89 -3.72
CA PHE A 75 -10.97 -3.51 -2.78
C PHE A 75 -11.56 -2.50 -1.79
N PHE A 76 -10.80 -1.48 -1.38
CA PHE A 76 -11.21 -0.65 -0.24
C PHE A 76 -11.73 0.73 -0.62
N ALA A 77 -11.53 1.20 -1.85
CA ALA A 77 -11.95 2.53 -2.25
C ALA A 77 -13.47 2.74 -2.21
N SER A 78 -14.29 1.70 -2.32
CA SER A 78 -15.76 1.83 -2.26
C SER A 78 -16.35 1.60 -0.87
N THR A 79 -15.56 1.14 0.10
CA THR A 79 -16.08 0.64 1.40
C THR A 79 -16.90 1.65 2.21
N VAL A 80 -16.49 2.92 2.28
CA VAL A 80 -17.20 3.95 3.06
C VAL A 80 -18.41 4.46 2.28
N VAL A 81 -18.25 4.69 0.97
CA VAL A 81 -19.33 5.21 0.13
C VAL A 81 -20.44 4.17 -0.07
N GLU A 82 -20.12 2.88 -0.10
CA GLU A 82 -21.11 1.79 -0.16
C GLU A 82 -21.95 1.73 1.12
N LYS A 83 -21.32 1.87 2.29
CA LYS A 83 -22.05 1.99 3.58
C LYS A 83 -22.96 3.20 3.62
N ARG A 84 -22.57 4.31 2.96
CA ARG A 84 -23.43 5.48 2.82
C ARG A 84 -24.61 5.19 1.89
N SER A 85 -24.38 4.63 0.71
CA SER A 85 -25.43 4.39 -0.29
C SER A 85 -26.41 3.31 0.12
N SER A 86 -25.99 2.31 0.89
CA SER A 86 -26.88 1.26 1.42
C SER A 86 -27.71 1.72 2.62
N GLY A 87 -27.48 2.92 3.15
CA GLY A 87 -28.12 3.41 4.37
C GLY A 87 -27.55 2.81 5.66
N ALA A 88 -26.62 1.86 5.59
CA ALA A 88 -25.98 1.25 6.76
C ALA A 88 -25.35 2.30 7.69
N LEU A 89 -24.82 3.39 7.11
CA LEU A 89 -24.24 4.47 7.88
C LEU A 89 -25.26 5.20 8.78
N LYS A 90 -26.54 5.28 8.38
CA LYS A 90 -27.61 5.87 9.21
C LYS A 90 -27.89 5.01 10.43
N VAL A 91 -27.85 3.68 10.27
CA VAL A 91 -28.02 2.73 11.38
C VAL A 91 -26.84 2.83 12.35
N VAL A 92 -25.61 2.82 11.84
CA VAL A 92 -24.39 2.92 12.65
C VAL A 92 -24.34 4.24 13.44
N LEU A 93 -24.70 5.36 12.81
CA LEU A 93 -24.71 6.67 13.48
C LEU A 93 -25.95 6.92 14.35
N GLY A 94 -26.96 6.05 14.29
CA GLY A 94 -28.05 6.01 15.27
C GLY A 94 -27.64 5.38 16.60
N LEU A 95 -26.55 4.60 16.60
CA LEU A 95 -25.88 4.11 17.81
C LEU A 95 -24.92 5.19 18.35
N PRO A 96 -24.41 5.06 19.60
CA PRO A 96 -23.42 5.98 20.17
C PRO A 96 -22.01 5.81 19.54
N ILE A 97 -21.93 5.88 18.21
CA ILE A 97 -20.73 5.77 17.38
C ILE A 97 -20.58 7.07 16.60
N ASP A 98 -19.41 7.69 16.65
CA ASP A 98 -19.14 8.92 15.94
C ASP A 98 -18.57 8.68 14.52
N ARG A 99 -18.64 9.73 13.69
CA ARG A 99 -18.13 9.69 12.32
C ARG A 99 -16.61 9.42 12.25
N ALA A 100 -15.86 9.83 13.27
CA ALA A 100 -14.44 9.54 13.38
C ALA A 100 -14.22 8.03 13.54
N THR A 101 -14.96 7.38 14.43
CA THR A 101 -14.91 5.94 14.64
C THR A 101 -15.21 5.17 13.36
N VAL A 102 -16.14 5.64 12.52
CA VAL A 102 -16.40 5.00 11.23
C VAL A 102 -15.16 5.05 10.32
N VAL A 103 -14.56 6.23 10.11
CA VAL A 103 -13.41 6.38 9.19
C VAL A 103 -12.17 5.64 9.71
N PHE A 104 -11.79 5.90 10.97
CA PHE A 104 -10.60 5.27 11.57
C PHE A 104 -10.81 3.77 11.80
N GLY A 105 -12.02 3.36 12.20
CA GLY A 105 -12.36 1.96 12.40
C GLY A 105 -12.33 1.16 11.11
N THR A 106 -12.87 1.71 10.00
CA THR A 106 -12.77 1.06 8.68
C THR A 106 -11.32 0.99 8.23
N PHE A 107 -10.54 2.06 8.39
CA PHE A 107 -9.11 2.04 8.10
C PHE A 107 -8.37 0.92 8.85
N LEU A 108 -8.57 0.80 10.16
CA LEU A 108 -7.93 -0.23 10.98
C LEU A 108 -8.36 -1.65 10.57
N ALA A 109 -9.66 -1.88 10.37
CA ALA A 109 -10.18 -3.17 9.96
C ALA A 109 -9.63 -3.60 8.60
N ARG A 110 -9.65 -2.71 7.60
CA ARG A 110 -9.12 -3.02 6.25
C ARG A 110 -7.61 -3.18 6.22
N SER A 111 -6.88 -2.43 7.05
CA SER A 111 -5.43 -2.60 7.24
C SER A 111 -5.10 -3.96 7.81
N LEU A 112 -5.81 -4.40 8.85
CA LEU A 112 -5.64 -5.74 9.44
C LEU A 112 -5.94 -6.84 8.43
N VAL A 113 -7.00 -6.68 7.62
CA VAL A 113 -7.39 -7.63 6.58
C VAL A 113 -6.30 -7.80 5.53
N ILE A 114 -5.78 -6.71 4.95
CA ILE A 114 -4.76 -6.81 3.90
C ILE A 114 -3.41 -7.26 4.46
N CYS A 115 -3.01 -6.79 5.65
CA CYS A 115 -1.80 -7.28 6.32
C CYS A 115 -1.87 -8.78 6.62
N ALA A 116 -3.03 -9.28 7.08
CA ALA A 116 -3.23 -10.69 7.30
C ALA A 116 -3.18 -11.49 5.99
N ALA A 117 -3.77 -10.98 4.91
CA ALA A 117 -3.71 -11.62 3.59
C ALA A 117 -2.28 -11.74 3.07
N ILE A 118 -1.49 -10.65 3.15
CA ILE A 118 -0.07 -10.64 2.80
C ILE A 118 0.71 -11.61 3.69
N GLY A 119 0.51 -11.56 5.01
CA GLY A 119 1.20 -12.41 5.97
C GLY A 119 0.91 -13.91 5.75
N VAL A 120 -0.35 -14.28 5.53
CA VAL A 120 -0.75 -15.66 5.18
C VAL A 120 -0.07 -16.10 3.90
N SER A 121 -0.01 -15.23 2.89
CA SER A 121 0.64 -15.56 1.62
C SER A 121 2.14 -15.71 1.74
N LEU A 122 2.82 -14.85 2.51
CA LEU A 122 4.26 -14.95 2.76
C LEU A 122 4.58 -16.27 3.48
N VAL A 123 3.82 -16.60 4.53
CA VAL A 123 3.99 -17.87 5.26
C VAL A 123 3.70 -19.08 4.37
N ALA A 124 2.68 -19.00 3.52
CA ALA A 124 2.35 -20.08 2.57
C ALA A 124 3.41 -20.25 1.46
N ALA A 125 4.15 -19.20 1.11
CA ALA A 125 5.23 -19.27 0.13
C ALA A 125 6.48 -19.99 0.65
N VAL A 126 6.76 -19.94 1.96
CA VAL A 126 7.93 -20.60 2.59
C VAL A 126 8.02 -22.09 2.25
N PRO A 127 7.01 -22.96 2.51
CA PRO A 127 7.12 -24.38 2.18
C PRO A 127 7.31 -24.63 0.68
N VAL A 128 6.70 -23.81 -0.19
CA VAL A 128 6.92 -23.89 -1.64
C VAL A 128 8.36 -23.56 -1.98
N GLY A 129 8.91 -22.49 -1.41
CA GLY A 129 10.31 -22.08 -1.62
C GLY A 129 11.30 -23.16 -1.19
N LEU A 130 11.08 -23.75 0.00
CA LEU A 130 11.91 -24.83 0.52
C LEU A 130 11.89 -26.08 -0.38
N VAL A 131 10.73 -26.45 -0.91
CA VAL A 131 10.60 -27.61 -1.82
C VAL A 131 11.37 -27.40 -3.13
N VAL A 132 11.46 -26.16 -3.62
CA VAL A 132 12.17 -25.83 -4.86
C VAL A 132 13.62 -25.36 -4.58
N GLY A 133 14.08 -25.44 -3.33
CA GLY A 133 15.48 -25.19 -2.95
C GLY A 133 15.88 -23.72 -2.85
N LEU A 134 14.92 -22.81 -2.64
CA LEU A 134 15.21 -21.39 -2.38
C LEU A 134 15.70 -21.19 -0.95
N SER A 135 16.66 -20.29 -0.75
CA SER A 135 17.05 -19.82 0.57
C SER A 135 16.03 -18.82 1.12
N VAL A 136 15.98 -18.71 2.45
CA VAL A 136 15.17 -17.72 3.15
C VAL A 136 16.03 -17.12 4.25
N ASP A 137 16.40 -15.85 4.12
CA ASP A 137 16.94 -15.07 5.24
C ASP A 137 15.77 -14.58 6.12
N PRO A 138 15.65 -15.03 7.39
CA PRO A 138 14.57 -14.61 8.28
C PRO A 138 14.55 -13.10 8.56
N VAL A 139 15.71 -12.44 8.57
CA VAL A 139 15.81 -11.00 8.86
C VAL A 139 15.29 -10.20 7.67
N GLN A 140 15.76 -10.52 6.47
CA GLN A 140 15.29 -9.94 5.22
C GLN A 140 13.80 -10.21 5.00
N PHE A 141 13.35 -11.45 5.20
CA PHE A 141 11.96 -11.85 5.07
C PHE A 141 11.04 -11.08 6.03
N GLY A 142 11.42 -10.98 7.31
CA GLY A 142 10.67 -10.21 8.31
C GLY A 142 10.65 -8.71 8.01
N GLY A 143 11.78 -8.15 7.55
CA GLY A 143 11.89 -6.75 7.15
C GLY A 143 11.01 -6.41 5.95
N VAL A 144 11.01 -7.24 4.90
CA VAL A 144 10.14 -7.10 3.73
C VAL A 144 8.67 -7.24 4.12
N ALA A 145 8.32 -8.20 4.98
CA ALA A 145 6.96 -8.33 5.50
C ALA A 145 6.50 -7.06 6.23
N GLY A 146 7.36 -6.48 7.08
CA GLY A 146 7.08 -5.24 7.80
C GLY A 146 6.92 -4.03 6.87
N ALA A 147 7.77 -3.91 5.85
CA ALA A 147 7.67 -2.84 4.87
C ALA A 147 6.42 -2.97 4.00
N LEU A 148 6.08 -4.19 3.54
CA LEU A 148 4.85 -4.46 2.79
C LEU A 148 3.61 -4.16 3.63
N ALA A 149 3.64 -4.49 4.92
CA ALA A 149 2.57 -4.11 5.84
C ALA A 149 2.42 -2.58 5.87
N LEU A 150 3.50 -1.82 6.04
CA LEU A 150 3.46 -0.35 6.04
C LEU A 150 2.94 0.22 4.71
N LEU A 151 3.38 -0.32 3.57
CA LEU A 151 2.89 0.05 2.24
C LEU A 151 1.37 -0.21 2.13
N SER A 152 0.92 -1.39 2.55
CA SER A 152 -0.48 -1.79 2.48
C SER A 152 -1.37 -0.90 3.36
N VAL A 153 -0.90 -0.53 4.55
CA VAL A 153 -1.57 0.41 5.46
C VAL A 153 -1.65 1.80 4.80
N THR A 154 -0.57 2.26 4.17
CA THR A 154 -0.53 3.56 3.49
C THR A 154 -1.56 3.63 2.35
N PHE A 155 -1.60 2.63 1.47
CA PHE A 155 -2.58 2.60 0.38
C PHE A 155 -4.01 2.31 0.85
N THR A 156 -4.19 1.61 1.97
CA THR A 156 -5.50 1.47 2.62
C THR A 156 -5.99 2.80 3.16
N ALA A 157 -5.12 3.62 3.77
CA ALA A 157 -5.47 4.96 4.21
C ALA A 157 -5.89 5.86 3.03
N LEU A 158 -5.17 5.80 1.90
CA LEU A 158 -5.55 6.49 0.67
C LEU A 158 -6.92 6.04 0.15
N ALA A 159 -7.16 4.72 0.09
CA ALA A 159 -8.42 4.15 -0.36
C ALA A 159 -9.61 4.60 0.51
N VAL A 160 -9.48 4.46 1.84
CA VAL A 160 -10.53 4.84 2.81
C VAL A 160 -10.74 6.34 2.84
N GLY A 161 -9.66 7.12 2.85
CA GLY A 161 -9.70 8.58 2.79
C GLY A 161 -10.46 9.06 1.55
N LEU A 162 -10.11 8.52 0.39
CA LEU A 162 -10.81 8.81 -0.86
C LEU A 162 -12.29 8.41 -0.81
N SER A 163 -12.59 7.20 -0.34
CA SER A 163 -13.96 6.69 -0.19
C SER A 163 -14.84 7.64 0.64
N ALA A 164 -14.27 8.21 1.70
CA ALA A 164 -14.97 9.15 2.58
C ALA A 164 -15.26 10.51 1.91
N THR A 165 -14.42 10.94 0.96
CA THR A 165 -14.56 12.24 0.26
C THR A 165 -15.56 12.24 -0.89
N VAL A 166 -15.76 11.09 -1.56
CA VAL A 166 -16.60 10.99 -2.76
C VAL A 166 -18.05 10.64 -2.41
N ARG A 167 -18.96 10.85 -3.37
CA ARG A 167 -20.40 10.66 -3.19
C ARG A 167 -20.95 9.34 -3.73
N THR A 168 -20.27 8.72 -4.69
CA THR A 168 -20.74 7.49 -5.36
C THR A 168 -19.61 6.46 -5.45
N SER A 169 -19.96 5.17 -5.46
CA SER A 169 -18.99 4.07 -5.60
C SER A 169 -18.17 4.20 -6.89
N THR A 170 -18.81 4.51 -8.02
CA THR A 170 -18.11 4.75 -9.30
C THR A 170 -17.05 5.85 -9.22
N ARG A 171 -17.35 6.98 -8.56
CA ARG A 171 -16.37 8.06 -8.39
C ARG A 171 -15.20 7.64 -7.49
N ALA A 172 -15.48 6.80 -6.50
CA ALA A 172 -14.45 6.23 -5.64
C ALA A 172 -13.50 5.33 -6.43
N THR A 173 -14.04 4.41 -7.24
CA THR A 173 -13.24 3.54 -8.10
C THR A 173 -12.40 4.34 -9.10
N ILE A 174 -12.99 5.34 -9.77
CA ILE A 174 -12.26 6.19 -10.75
C ILE A 174 -11.11 6.93 -10.06
N ALA A 175 -11.37 7.54 -8.91
CA ALA A 175 -10.32 8.28 -8.22
C ALA A 175 -9.26 7.34 -7.63
N ALA A 176 -9.62 6.12 -7.22
CA ALA A 176 -8.68 5.12 -6.73
C ALA A 176 -7.78 4.63 -7.85
N PHE A 177 -8.33 4.40 -9.04
CA PHE A 177 -7.56 4.13 -10.24
C PHE A 177 -6.63 5.29 -10.59
N GLY A 178 -7.11 6.54 -10.49
CA GLY A 178 -6.27 7.72 -10.69
C GLY A 178 -5.10 7.81 -9.71
N VAL A 179 -5.34 7.52 -8.42
CA VAL A 179 -4.29 7.47 -7.37
C VAL A 179 -3.31 6.33 -7.64
N PHE A 180 -3.80 5.15 -8.03
CA PHE A 180 -2.95 4.04 -8.43
C PHE A 180 -2.04 4.46 -9.58
N VAL A 181 -2.61 4.99 -10.67
CA VAL A 181 -1.84 5.41 -11.84
C VAL A 181 -0.84 6.51 -11.52
N LEU A 182 -1.25 7.49 -10.70
CA LEU A 182 -0.41 8.61 -10.30
C LEU A 182 0.89 8.17 -9.63
N PHE A 183 0.81 7.24 -8.68
CA PHE A 183 1.97 6.82 -7.89
C PHE A 183 2.71 5.64 -8.51
N PHE A 184 1.98 4.63 -9.01
CA PHE A 184 2.55 3.41 -9.56
C PHE A 184 3.30 3.65 -10.88
N PHE A 185 2.70 4.40 -11.82
CA PHE A 185 3.33 4.74 -13.11
C PHE A 185 4.24 5.97 -13.02
N GLN A 186 4.59 6.42 -11.80
CA GLN A 186 5.48 7.54 -11.55
C GLN A 186 5.06 8.88 -12.19
N LEU A 187 3.76 9.09 -12.44
CA LEU A 187 3.29 10.38 -12.93
C LEU A 187 3.57 11.51 -11.92
N TRP A 188 3.59 11.18 -10.62
CA TRP A 188 4.05 12.08 -9.56
C TRP A 188 5.43 12.69 -9.86
N ALA A 189 6.40 11.87 -10.29
CA ALA A 189 7.76 12.29 -10.60
C ALA A 189 7.84 13.13 -11.89
N GLN A 190 6.86 12.98 -12.80
CA GLN A 190 6.82 13.72 -14.05
C GLN A 190 6.43 15.19 -13.84
N PHE A 191 5.58 15.51 -12.87
CA PHE A 191 5.17 16.91 -12.60
C PHE A 191 6.36 17.86 -12.37
N PRO A 192 7.29 17.62 -11.41
CA PRO A 192 8.41 18.53 -11.21
C PRO A 192 9.35 18.56 -12.43
N ARG A 193 9.51 17.45 -13.17
CA ARG A 193 10.32 17.38 -14.39
C ARG A 193 9.72 18.21 -15.53
N ILE A 194 8.41 18.15 -15.73
CA ILE A 194 7.70 18.96 -16.73
C ILE A 194 7.80 20.45 -16.38
N VAL A 195 7.59 20.81 -15.11
CA VAL A 195 7.76 22.20 -14.65
C VAL A 195 9.18 22.69 -14.90
N LEU A 196 10.18 21.87 -14.61
CA LEU A 196 11.58 22.18 -14.88
C LEU A 196 11.84 22.38 -16.37
N TYR A 197 11.39 21.45 -17.21
CA TYR A 197 11.52 21.51 -18.67
C TYR A 197 10.92 22.78 -19.27
N VAL A 198 9.71 23.15 -18.84
CA VAL A 198 9.04 24.39 -19.28
C VAL A 198 9.80 25.64 -18.82
N ARG A 199 10.27 25.68 -17.56
CA ARG A 199 11.05 26.82 -17.05
C ARG A 199 12.39 27.00 -17.77
N HIS A 200 12.97 25.92 -18.29
CA HIS A 200 14.19 25.94 -19.09
C HIS A 200 13.91 26.12 -20.59
N GLY A 201 12.74 26.63 -20.97
CA GLY A 201 12.43 26.95 -22.37
C GLY A 201 12.25 25.72 -23.25
N PHE A 202 11.60 24.68 -22.73
CA PHE A 202 11.42 23.39 -23.41
C PHE A 202 12.76 22.70 -23.71
N SER A 203 13.71 22.82 -22.79
CA SER A 203 14.99 22.11 -22.83
C SER A 203 15.28 21.46 -21.48
N TRP A 204 16.02 20.35 -21.50
CA TRP A 204 16.46 19.68 -20.26
C TRP A 204 17.68 20.38 -19.69
N PRO A 205 17.68 20.76 -18.40
CA PRO A 205 18.86 21.34 -17.78
C PRO A 205 19.98 20.31 -17.67
N ALA A 206 21.23 20.78 -17.65
CA ALA A 206 22.41 19.93 -17.53
C ALA A 206 22.47 19.17 -16.19
N THR A 207 21.86 19.72 -15.14
CA THR A 207 21.78 19.12 -13.81
C THR A 207 20.36 19.18 -13.28
N THR A 208 19.90 18.08 -12.67
CA THR A 208 18.61 18.03 -11.99
C THR A 208 18.70 18.74 -10.64
N PRO A 209 17.93 19.80 -10.38
CA PRO A 209 17.94 20.48 -9.09
C PRO A 209 17.40 19.59 -7.95
N GLU A 210 17.92 19.80 -6.74
CA GLU A 210 17.58 18.98 -5.55
C GLU A 210 16.07 18.94 -5.24
N TRP A 211 15.36 20.06 -5.45
CA TRP A 211 13.92 20.14 -5.19
C TRP A 211 13.11 19.15 -6.04
N VAL A 212 13.58 18.79 -7.24
CA VAL A 212 12.91 17.82 -8.12
C VAL A 212 12.98 16.43 -7.48
N THR A 213 14.16 16.04 -7.03
CA THR A 213 14.38 14.75 -6.35
C THR A 213 13.75 14.70 -4.96
N PHE A 214 13.64 15.84 -4.27
CA PHE A 214 12.89 15.96 -3.02
C PHE A 214 11.40 15.69 -3.24
N VAL A 215 10.79 16.30 -4.27
CA VAL A 215 9.38 16.03 -4.62
C VAL A 215 9.19 14.57 -5.01
N ASP A 216 10.10 13.99 -5.80
CA ASP A 216 10.04 12.57 -6.18
C ASP A 216 10.00 11.65 -4.95
N ALA A 217 10.82 11.95 -3.94
CA ALA A 217 10.86 11.19 -2.69
C ALA A 217 9.57 11.26 -1.84
N LEU A 218 8.66 12.20 -2.12
CA LEU A 218 7.33 12.25 -1.49
C LEU A 218 6.34 11.24 -2.10
N ASN A 219 6.67 10.59 -3.21
CA ASN A 219 5.86 9.50 -3.76
C ASN A 219 5.88 8.29 -2.79
N PRO A 220 4.73 7.76 -2.34
CA PRO A 220 4.67 6.58 -1.47
C PRO A 220 5.45 5.37 -2.00
N MET A 221 5.44 5.16 -3.32
CA MET A 221 6.17 4.06 -3.95
C MET A 221 7.69 4.29 -3.89
N ALA A 222 8.13 5.53 -4.12
CA ALA A 222 9.54 5.89 -4.02
C ALA A 222 10.04 5.80 -2.57
N ALA A 223 9.27 6.35 -1.62
CA ALA A 223 9.55 6.24 -0.19
C ALA A 223 9.68 4.77 0.24
N TYR A 224 8.75 3.91 -0.17
CA TYR A 224 8.82 2.48 0.09
C TYR A 224 10.10 1.83 -0.47
N THR A 225 10.51 2.19 -1.70
CA THR A 225 11.78 1.71 -2.27
C THR A 225 12.99 2.20 -1.47
N TYR A 226 13.03 3.47 -1.07
CA TYR A 226 14.11 4.01 -0.24
C TYR A 226 14.18 3.39 1.16
N LEU A 227 13.03 3.05 1.74
CA LEU A 227 12.95 2.33 3.00
C LEU A 227 13.65 0.98 2.89
N LEU A 228 13.32 0.18 1.88
CA LEU A 228 13.94 -1.13 1.73
C LEU A 228 15.41 -1.05 1.33
N ALA A 229 15.77 -0.18 0.38
CA ALA A 229 17.14 -0.05 -0.07
C ALA A 229 18.12 0.33 1.06
N GLY A 230 17.65 1.09 2.07
CA GLY A 230 18.49 1.45 3.21
C GLY A 230 18.72 0.32 4.24
N PHE A 231 17.89 -0.73 4.23
CA PHE A 231 18.06 -1.89 5.13
C PHE A 231 18.59 -3.13 4.40
N PHE A 232 18.19 -3.30 3.15
CA PHE A 232 18.47 -4.47 2.32
C PHE A 232 18.92 -4.00 0.93
N PRO A 233 20.13 -3.43 0.80
CA PRO A 233 20.63 -2.91 -0.47
C PRO A 233 20.81 -3.99 -1.54
N ASP A 234 20.97 -5.26 -1.13
CA ASP A 234 21.14 -6.41 -2.01
C ASP A 234 19.82 -6.95 -2.59
N LEU A 235 18.66 -6.36 -2.20
CA LEU A 235 17.37 -6.69 -2.82
C LEU A 235 17.29 -6.10 -4.24
N GLU A 236 17.73 -6.89 -5.21
CA GLU A 236 17.64 -6.58 -6.63
C GLU A 236 16.26 -6.96 -7.20
N GLY A 237 15.41 -5.98 -7.49
CA GLY A 237 14.08 -6.20 -8.10
C GLY A 237 12.99 -5.39 -7.41
N GLY A 238 11.81 -5.21 -8.02
CA GLY A 238 10.70 -4.49 -7.37
C GLY A 238 10.96 -3.00 -7.07
N THR A 239 12.07 -2.46 -7.55
CA THR A 239 12.47 -1.08 -7.33
C THR A 239 11.67 -0.18 -8.25
N PHE A 240 10.93 0.77 -7.66
CA PHE A 240 10.21 1.76 -8.44
C PHE A 240 11.18 2.85 -8.86
N VAL A 241 11.99 3.34 -7.93
CA VAL A 241 13.04 4.32 -8.19
C VAL A 241 14.41 3.69 -7.95
N THR A 242 15.43 4.14 -8.69
CA THR A 242 16.81 3.73 -8.42
C THR A 242 17.36 4.54 -7.26
N PRO A 243 17.71 3.92 -6.12
CA PRO A 243 18.38 4.61 -5.03
C PRO A 243 19.76 5.10 -5.48
N PRO A 244 20.15 6.35 -5.18
CA PRO A 244 21.49 6.82 -5.48
C PRO A 244 22.52 6.20 -4.53
N VAL A 245 23.76 6.12 -5.00
CA VAL A 245 24.90 5.60 -4.23
C VAL A 245 25.15 6.43 -2.97
N ASP A 246 24.99 7.76 -3.06
CA ASP A 246 25.06 8.68 -1.93
C ASP A 246 23.67 9.31 -1.69
N PRO A 247 22.85 8.73 -0.80
CA PRO A 247 21.49 9.18 -0.57
C PRO A 247 21.43 10.45 0.28
N ALA A 248 20.74 11.45 -0.26
CA ALA A 248 20.35 12.65 0.46
C ALA A 248 19.41 12.30 1.62
N PHE A 249 19.22 13.23 2.57
CA PHE A 249 18.43 12.96 3.78
C PHE A 249 16.99 12.49 3.47
N TYR A 250 16.39 12.99 2.38
CA TYR A 250 15.03 12.63 1.94
C TYR A 250 14.94 11.27 1.21
N GLN A 251 16.07 10.62 0.97
CA GLN A 251 16.16 9.27 0.38
C GLN A 251 16.55 8.22 1.41
N ARG A 252 16.59 8.59 2.70
CA ARG A 252 16.94 7.67 3.80
C ARG A 252 15.70 7.01 4.41
N PRO A 253 15.83 5.82 5.03
CA PRO A 253 14.72 5.09 5.62
C PRO A 253 13.85 5.90 6.59
N ALA A 254 14.46 6.74 7.44
CA ALA A 254 13.71 7.54 8.41
C ALA A 254 12.76 8.54 7.73
N PHE A 255 13.21 9.20 6.66
CA PHE A 255 12.37 10.12 5.89
C PHE A 255 11.29 9.36 5.12
N ALA A 256 11.63 8.21 4.54
CA ALA A 256 10.66 7.35 3.87
C ALA A 256 9.50 6.94 4.80
N VAL A 257 9.79 6.52 6.03
CA VAL A 257 8.74 6.22 7.03
C VAL A 257 7.90 7.46 7.34
N ALA A 258 8.53 8.63 7.48
CA ALA A 258 7.81 9.89 7.71
C ALA A 258 6.89 10.26 6.55
N VAL A 259 7.30 10.01 5.30
CA VAL A 259 6.45 10.22 4.11
C VAL A 259 5.25 9.29 4.11
N LEU A 260 5.45 7.99 4.34
CA LEU A 260 4.37 7.00 4.38
C LEU A 260 3.38 7.30 5.51
N ALA A 261 3.88 7.63 6.71
CA ALA A 261 3.05 8.07 7.83
C ALA A 261 2.32 9.39 7.52
N GLY A 262 2.99 10.33 6.86
CA GLY A 262 2.42 11.60 6.41
C GLY A 262 1.23 11.38 5.47
N TRP A 263 1.34 10.46 4.52
CA TRP A 263 0.23 10.10 3.63
C TRP A 263 -0.93 9.45 4.35
N ILE A 264 -0.68 8.61 5.36
CA ILE A 264 -1.74 8.03 6.22
C ILE A 264 -2.49 9.15 6.92
N VAL A 265 -1.78 10.06 7.59
CA VAL A 265 -2.39 11.19 8.33
C VAL A 265 -3.14 12.12 7.39
N LEU A 266 -2.55 12.45 6.24
CA LEU A 266 -3.15 13.33 5.24
C LEU A 266 -4.45 12.73 4.68
N ALA A 267 -4.42 11.48 4.23
CA ALA A 267 -5.57 10.82 3.62
C ALA A 267 -6.74 10.68 4.59
N LEU A 268 -6.46 10.23 5.83
CA LEU A 268 -7.48 10.09 6.87
C LEU A 268 -7.98 11.44 7.37
N GLY A 269 -7.10 12.44 7.50
CA GLY A 269 -7.46 13.80 7.91
C GLY A 269 -8.39 14.47 6.90
N VAL A 270 -8.04 14.42 5.61
CA VAL A 270 -8.88 14.94 4.51
C VAL A 270 -10.19 14.19 4.42
N GLY A 271 -10.15 12.85 4.48
CA GLY A 271 -11.32 11.98 4.47
C GLY A 271 -12.30 12.29 5.61
N TYR A 272 -11.79 12.36 6.84
CA TYR A 272 -12.58 12.70 8.02
C TYR A 272 -13.16 14.11 7.94
N TRP A 273 -12.38 15.11 7.55
CA TRP A 273 -12.83 16.49 7.45
C TRP A 273 -14.01 16.60 6.47
N ARG A 274 -13.89 16.03 5.27
CA ARG A 274 -14.98 16.00 4.28
C ARG A 274 -16.19 15.21 4.74
N PHE A 275 -15.96 14.08 5.42
CA PHE A 275 -17.03 13.23 5.93
C PHE A 275 -17.83 13.91 7.05
N ARG A 276 -17.18 14.74 7.87
CA ARG A 276 -17.83 15.53 8.91
C ARG A 276 -18.71 16.64 8.35
N THR A 277 -18.31 17.27 7.25
CA THR A 277 -19.04 18.41 6.65
C THR A 277 -20.17 18.01 5.70
N THR A 278 -20.33 16.72 5.41
CA THR A 278 -21.34 16.24 4.45
C THR A 278 -22.59 15.76 5.18
N ASP A 279 -23.76 16.22 4.77
CA ASP A 279 -25.05 15.74 5.30
C ASP A 279 -25.37 14.32 4.78
N LEU A 280 -26.07 13.52 5.60
CA LEU A 280 -26.38 12.10 5.36
C LEU A 280 -27.88 11.86 5.22
#